data_AF-A0A3B5M858-F1
#
_entry.id   AF-A0A3B5M858-F1
#
_cell.length_a   1.000
_cell.length_b   1.000
_cell.length_c   1.000
_cell.angle_alpha   90.00
_cell.angle_beta   90.00
_cell.angle_gamma   90.00
#
_symmetry.space_group_name_H-M   'P 1'
#
loop_
_entity.id
_entity.type
_entity.pdbx_description
1 polymer ?
#
loop_
_entity_poly.entity_id
_entity_poly.type
_entity_poly.pdbx_seq_one_letter_code
_entity_poly.pdbx_strand_id
1 'polypeptide(L)'
;MTFIRLLSKEASQTVTYHCKNSVGYNDAKAGNLKKAVILKGSNDLELKAEGNNRFRYTVLEDSCSVRLIAPKHQQIQDRETEEDCLFQNYPGYVREEQLQEKFGIDIGPVCFL
;
A
#
# COMPACT_ATOMS: atom_id res chain seq x y z
N MET A 1 22.51 -0.30 2.40
CA MET A 1 21.63 -0.29 1.20
C MET A 1 21.65 1.08 0.50
N THR A 2 22.80 1.75 0.37
CA THR A 2 22.88 3.10 -0.25
C THR A 2 23.39 3.04 -1.69
N PHE A 3 24.23 2.07 -2.04
CA PHE A 3 24.84 1.98 -3.38
C PHE A 3 23.87 1.55 -4.49
N ILE A 4 22.95 0.60 -4.24
CA ILE A 4 21.98 0.13 -5.26
C ILE A 4 21.00 1.26 -5.64
N ARG A 5 20.60 2.10 -4.66
CA ARG A 5 19.72 3.25 -4.89
C ARG A 5 20.34 4.32 -5.78
N LEU A 6 21.67 4.48 -5.75
CA LEU A 6 22.39 5.49 -6.53
C LEU A 6 22.62 5.11 -8.00
N LEU A 7 22.37 3.86 -8.37
CA LEU A 7 22.68 3.31 -9.70
C LEU A 7 21.46 2.81 -10.47
N SER A 8 20.27 2.86 -9.86
CA SER A 8 19.04 2.33 -10.44
C SER A 8 18.09 3.49 -10.72
N LYS A 9 17.53 3.53 -11.93
CA LYS A 9 16.63 4.61 -12.36
C LYS A 9 15.20 4.38 -11.88
N GLU A 10 14.90 3.13 -11.54
CA GLU A 10 13.57 2.72 -11.16
C GLU A 10 13.63 1.66 -10.05
N ALA A 11 12.69 1.74 -9.11
CA ALA A 11 12.47 0.73 -8.11
C ALA A 11 10.98 0.37 -8.07
N SER A 12 10.68 -0.93 -8.02
CA SER A 12 9.32 -1.42 -7.86
C SER A 12 9.23 -2.35 -6.66
N GLN A 13 8.17 -2.22 -5.89
CA GLN A 13 7.87 -3.12 -4.78
C GLN A 13 6.40 -3.50 -4.81
N THR A 14 6.16 -4.76 -4.49
CA THR A 14 4.81 -5.27 -4.29
C THR A 14 4.58 -5.49 -2.80
N VAL A 15 3.48 -4.95 -2.29
CA VAL A 15 3.01 -5.13 -0.92
C VAL A 15 1.66 -5.84 -0.97
N THR A 16 1.55 -6.95 -0.24
CA THR A 16 0.29 -7.67 -0.12
C THR A 16 -0.36 -7.31 1.21
N TYR A 17 -1.57 -6.76 1.14
CA TYR A 17 -2.38 -6.42 2.31
C TYR A 17 -3.38 -7.54 2.57
N HIS A 18 -3.33 -8.11 3.77
CA HIS A 18 -4.24 -9.14 4.24
C HIS A 18 -5.33 -8.46 5.08
N CYS A 19 -6.59 -8.60 4.66
CA CYS A 19 -7.73 -7.96 5.30
C CYS A 19 -8.69 -9.01 5.86
N LYS A 20 -9.18 -8.77 7.08
CA LYS A 20 -10.29 -9.50 7.69
C LYS A 20 -11.20 -8.52 8.39
N ASN A 21 -12.43 -8.44 7.91
CA ASN A 21 -13.46 -7.49 8.33
C ASN A 21 -13.11 -6.00 8.11
N SER A 22 -12.03 -5.68 7.39
CA SER A 22 -11.57 -4.31 7.08
C SER A 22 -11.56 -4.06 5.57
N VAL A 23 -11.53 -2.78 5.16
CA VAL A 23 -11.50 -2.35 3.76
C VAL A 23 -10.09 -1.90 3.39
N GLY A 24 -9.56 -2.41 2.27
CA GLY A 24 -8.18 -2.14 1.83
C GLY A 24 -8.03 -0.97 0.86
N TYR A 25 -9.03 -0.74 -0.01
CA TYR A 25 -8.95 0.25 -1.07
C TYR A 25 -10.30 0.89 -1.36
N ASN A 26 -11.17 0.21 -2.11
CA ASN A 26 -12.48 0.75 -2.46
C ASN A 26 -13.56 0.28 -1.48
N ASP A 27 -14.23 1.20 -0.77
CA ASP A 27 -15.39 0.81 0.04
C ASP A 27 -16.61 0.63 -0.88
N ALA A 28 -16.95 -0.61 -1.20
CA ALA A 28 -18.09 -0.93 -2.07
C ALA A 28 -19.45 -0.47 -1.50
N LYS A 29 -19.57 -0.27 -0.17
CA LYS A 29 -20.81 0.26 0.44
C LYS A 29 -20.91 1.77 0.30
N ALA A 30 -19.78 2.47 0.41
CA ALA A 30 -19.74 3.92 0.41
C ALA A 30 -19.38 4.52 -0.97
N GLY A 31 -18.93 3.69 -1.91
CA GLY A 31 -18.53 4.08 -3.26
C GLY A 31 -17.35 5.05 -3.30
N ASN A 32 -16.44 4.98 -2.31
CA ASN A 32 -15.32 5.92 -2.19
C ASN A 32 -14.04 5.24 -1.69
N LEU A 33 -12.91 5.93 -1.89
CA LEU A 33 -11.57 5.47 -1.50
C LEU A 33 -11.11 6.08 -0.17
N LYS A 34 -12.02 6.63 0.66
CA LYS A 34 -11.65 7.31 1.92
C LYS A 34 -11.09 6.35 2.97
N LYS A 35 -11.38 5.06 2.86
CA LYS A 35 -10.86 3.99 3.72
C LYS A 35 -9.68 3.25 3.12
N ALA A 36 -9.15 3.73 2.00
CA ALA A 36 -8.02 3.08 1.36
C ALA A 36 -6.78 3.15 2.26
N VAL A 37 -5.99 2.08 2.24
CA VAL A 37 -4.73 1.98 2.98
C VAL A 37 -3.79 3.11 2.56
N ILE A 38 -3.07 3.70 3.50
CA ILE A 38 -2.06 4.73 3.23
C ILE A 38 -0.71 4.08 3.49
N LEU A 39 0.13 3.98 2.47
CA LEU A 39 1.49 3.45 2.66
C LEU A 39 2.41 4.61 3.03
N LYS A 40 3.27 4.42 4.02
CA LYS A 40 4.27 5.42 4.38
C LYS A 40 5.63 4.95 3.88
N GLY A 41 6.31 5.83 3.16
CA GLY A 41 7.67 5.62 2.70
C GLY A 41 8.70 6.16 3.69
N SER A 42 9.98 5.88 3.45
CA SER A 42 11.10 6.27 4.34
C SER A 42 11.22 7.75 4.67
N ASN A 43 10.78 8.62 3.76
CA ASN A 43 10.98 10.06 3.84
C ASN A 43 9.75 10.78 4.40
N ASP A 44 8.95 10.11 5.24
CA ASP A 44 7.66 10.57 5.76
C ASP A 44 6.60 10.88 4.69
N LEU A 45 6.86 10.48 3.45
CA LEU A 45 5.92 10.61 2.33
C LEU A 45 4.80 9.57 2.45
N GLU A 46 3.57 10.02 2.20
CA GLU A 46 2.36 9.21 2.28
C GLU A 46 1.85 8.91 0.87
N LEU A 47 1.87 7.62 0.51
CA LEU A 47 1.26 7.12 -0.71
C LEU A 47 -0.22 6.84 -0.46
N LYS A 48 -1.09 7.43 -1.28
CA LYS A 48 -2.55 7.41 -1.13
C LYS A 48 -3.22 6.86 -2.38
N ALA A 49 -4.39 6.27 -2.22
CA ALA A 49 -5.23 5.86 -3.36
C ALA A 49 -5.71 7.06 -4.19
N GLU A 50 -6.00 8.18 -3.52
CA GLU A 50 -6.45 9.43 -4.12
C GLU A 50 -5.50 10.58 -3.77
N GLY A 51 -5.25 11.46 -4.74
CA GLY A 51 -4.41 12.65 -4.55
C GLY A 51 -3.46 12.89 -5.71
N ASN A 52 -2.29 13.42 -5.39
CA ASN A 52 -1.25 13.72 -6.37
C ASN A 52 -0.76 12.43 -7.05
N ASN A 53 -0.71 12.42 -8.38
CA ASN A 53 -0.32 11.25 -9.16
C ASN A 53 1.11 10.76 -8.88
N ARG A 54 1.99 11.64 -8.34
CA ARG A 54 3.35 11.24 -7.91
C ARG A 54 3.37 10.36 -6.67
N PHE A 55 2.38 10.49 -5.78
CA PHE A 55 2.29 9.71 -4.53
C PHE A 55 1.09 8.76 -4.55
N ARG A 56 0.70 8.30 -5.73
CA ARG A 56 -0.44 7.41 -5.90
C ARG A 56 0.06 6.00 -6.19
N TYR A 57 -0.18 5.09 -5.26
CA TYR A 57 0.11 3.68 -5.48
C TYR A 57 -0.88 3.04 -6.46
N THR A 58 -0.47 1.94 -7.09
CA THR A 58 -1.34 1.18 -7.98
C THR A 58 -1.79 -0.12 -7.32
N VAL A 59 -3.03 -0.52 -7.59
CA VAL A 59 -3.56 -1.79 -7.09
C VAL A 59 -3.58 -2.78 -8.24
N LEU A 60 -2.97 -3.94 -8.02
CA LEU A 60 -3.01 -5.05 -8.97
C LEU A 60 -4.29 -5.88 -8.79
N GLU A 61 -4.65 -6.14 -7.53
CA GLU A 61 -5.80 -6.96 -7.18
C GLU A 61 -6.48 -6.41 -5.93
N ASP A 62 -7.76 -6.00 -6.02
CA ASP A 62 -8.57 -5.61 -4.87
C ASP A 62 -9.59 -6.70 -4.53
N SER A 63 -9.36 -7.43 -3.44
CA SER A 63 -10.36 -8.34 -2.87
C SER A 63 -10.91 -7.84 -1.53
N CYS A 64 -10.49 -6.66 -1.06
CA CYS A 64 -10.80 -6.11 0.25
C CYS A 64 -11.87 -5.00 0.16
N SER A 65 -12.66 -4.94 -0.91
CA SER A 65 -13.63 -3.87 -1.11
C SER A 65 -14.88 -3.97 -0.22
N VAL A 66 -15.14 -5.15 0.35
CA VAL A 66 -16.28 -5.43 1.23
C VAL A 66 -15.77 -6.01 2.53
N ARG A 67 -16.32 -5.53 3.66
CA ARG A 67 -16.05 -6.10 4.98
C ARG A 67 -16.58 -7.52 5.06
N LEU A 68 -15.67 -8.49 4.96
CA LEU A 68 -15.95 -9.92 5.03
C LEU A 68 -15.22 -10.54 6.22
N ILE A 69 -15.88 -11.47 6.89
CA ILE A 69 -15.29 -12.21 8.02
C ILE A 69 -14.23 -13.22 7.53
N ALA A 70 -14.31 -13.63 6.26
CA ALA A 70 -13.30 -14.48 5.62
C ALA A 70 -12.00 -13.69 5.37
N PRO A 71 -10.82 -14.29 5.61
CA PRO A 71 -9.55 -13.64 5.28
C PRO A 71 -9.42 -13.46 3.77
N LYS A 72 -9.06 -12.26 3.34
CA LYS A 72 -8.83 -11.90 1.95
C LYS A 72 -7.53 -11.11 1.81
N HIS A 73 -7.07 -10.99 0.57
CA HIS A 73 -5.79 -10.39 0.25
C HIS A 73 -5.94 -9.42 -0.91
N GLN A 74 -5.18 -8.34 -0.89
CA GLN A 74 -5.10 -7.37 -1.96
C GLN A 74 -3.64 -7.08 -2.25
N GLN A 75 -3.28 -7.04 -3.52
CA GLN A 75 -1.92 -6.73 -3.96
C GLN A 75 -1.84 -5.28 -4.40
N ILE A 76 -0.95 -4.54 -3.75
CA ILE A 76 -0.61 -3.16 -4.04
C ILE A 76 0.78 -3.18 -4.65
N GLN A 77 0.92 -2.60 -5.84
CA GLN A 77 2.21 -2.38 -6.45
C GLN A 77 2.53 -0.90 -6.43
N ASP A 78 3.71 -0.61 -5.92
CA ASP A 78 4.27 0.72 -5.94
C ASP A 78 5.47 0.75 -6.88
N ARG A 79 5.54 1.82 -7.67
CA ARG A 79 6.54 2.02 -8.72
C ARG A 79 7.09 3.42 -8.57
N GLU A 80 8.36 3.49 -8.16
CA GLU A 80 9.05 4.73 -7.89
C GLU A 80 10.18 4.93 -8.90
N THR A 81 10.34 6.18 -9.34
CA THR A 81 11.44 6.62 -10.18
C THR A 81 12.52 7.30 -9.34
N GLU A 82 13.75 7.35 -9.86
CA GLU A 82 15.03 7.84 -9.31
C GLU A 82 14.99 8.97 -8.24
N GLU A 83 14.03 9.90 -8.28
CA GLU A 83 13.90 11.00 -7.30
C GLU A 83 13.21 10.62 -5.98
N ASP A 84 12.54 9.47 -5.92
CA ASP A 84 11.60 9.12 -4.85
C ASP A 84 11.89 7.76 -4.22
N CYS A 85 13.13 7.25 -4.21
CA CYS A 85 13.47 5.94 -3.63
C CYS A 85 13.10 5.80 -2.13
N LEU A 86 11.85 5.48 -1.82
CA LEU A 86 11.22 5.42 -0.49
C LEU A 86 11.30 4.03 0.14
N PHE A 87 12.08 3.11 -0.44
CA PHE A 87 12.19 1.72 0.00
C PHE A 87 13.07 1.51 1.24
N GLN A 88 12.66 2.05 2.38
CA GLN A 88 13.17 1.66 3.70
C GLN A 88 12.16 2.03 4.79
N ASN A 89 11.16 1.15 4.95
CA ASN A 89 10.12 1.14 5.99
C ASN A 89 9.06 2.24 5.86
N TYR A 90 7.77 1.91 5.98
CA TYR A 90 6.94 2.23 7.16
C TYR A 90 5.56 1.54 7.07
N PRO A 91 5.02 1.01 8.18
CA PRO A 91 3.59 0.80 8.31
C PRO A 91 2.91 2.17 8.40
N GLY A 92 2.29 2.61 7.30
CA GLY A 92 1.31 3.68 7.30
C GLY A 92 -0.05 3.12 7.72
N TYR A 93 -0.56 3.59 8.85
CA TYR A 93 -1.80 3.07 9.44
C TYR A 93 -3.01 3.85 8.94
N VAL A 94 -4.04 3.14 8.47
CA VAL A 94 -5.41 3.66 8.55
C VAL A 94 -5.95 3.30 9.91
N ARG A 95 -6.38 4.34 10.64
CA ARG A 95 -7.09 4.26 11.91
C ARG A 95 -8.44 3.59 11.65
N GLU A 96 -8.67 2.37 12.10
CA GLU A 96 -10.03 1.82 12.18
C GLU A 96 -10.35 1.31 13.59
N GLU A 97 -11.48 1.81 14.10
CA GLU A 97 -11.90 1.83 15.50
C GLU A 97 -12.84 0.65 15.86
N GLN A 98 -12.69 -0.53 15.23
CA GLN A 98 -13.61 -1.66 15.46
C GLN A 98 -12.96 -2.92 16.04
N LEU A 99 -13.61 -3.45 17.09
CA LEU A 99 -13.12 -4.45 18.04
C LEU A 99 -12.75 -5.84 17.46
N GLN A 100 -12.89 -6.08 16.15
CA GLN A 100 -12.64 -7.38 15.51
C GLN A 100 -11.94 -7.32 14.15
N GLU A 101 -11.46 -6.16 13.71
CA GLU A 101 -10.68 -6.06 12.48
C GLU A 101 -9.29 -6.67 12.68
N LYS A 102 -8.91 -7.58 11.78
CA LYS A 102 -7.56 -8.16 11.74
C LYS A 102 -6.96 -7.87 10.37
N PHE A 103 -5.71 -7.46 10.36
CA PHE A 103 -4.96 -7.27 9.14
C PHE A 103 -3.58 -7.90 9.25
N GLY A 104 -2.99 -8.18 8.10
CA GLY A 104 -1.61 -8.63 7.95
C GLY A 104 -0.99 -7.94 6.75
N ILE A 105 0.33 -7.87 6.70
CA ILE A 105 1.06 -7.25 5.60
C ILE A 105 2.21 -8.18 5.25
N ASP A 106 2.28 -8.56 3.98
CA ASP A 106 3.41 -9.29 3.40
C ASP A 106 4.15 -8.36 2.46
N ILE A 107 5.41 -8.11 2.76
CA ILE A 107 6.27 -7.17 2.02
C ILE A 107 7.08 -7.97 1.01
N GLY A 108 6.84 -7.73 -0.28
CA GLY A 108 7.59 -8.33 -1.36
C GLY A 108 8.99 -7.73 -1.53
N PRO A 109 9.86 -8.41 -2.28
CA PRO A 109 11.19 -7.90 -2.59
C PRO A 109 11.09 -6.57 -3.37
N VAL A 110 12.11 -5.73 -3.20
CA VAL A 110 12.29 -4.52 -4.00
C VAL A 110 13.09 -4.89 -5.25
N CYS A 111 12.53 -4.66 -6.42
CA CYS A 111 13.17 -4.87 -7.71
C CYS A 111 13.69 -3.54 -8.23
N PHE A 112 14.99 -3.46 -8.50
CA PHE A 112 15.66 -2.28 -9.05
C PHE A 112 15.97 -2.51 -10.54
N LEU A 113 15.78 -1.48 -11.37
CA LEU A 113 16.09 -1.48 -12.80
C LEU A 113 17.05 -0.35 -13.18
#